data_AF-A0A1F5UQU3-F1
#
_entry.id   AF-A0A1F5UQU3-F1
#
_cell.length_a   1.000
_cell.length_b   1.000
_cell.length_c   1.000
_cell.angle_alpha   90.00
_cell.angle_beta   90.00
_cell.angle_gamma   90.00
#
_symmetry.space_group_name_H-M   'P 1'
#
loop_
_entity.id
_entity.type
_entity.pdbx_description
1 polymer ?
#
loop_
_entity_poly.entity_id
_entity_poly.type
_entity_poly.pdbx_seq_one_letter_code
_entity_poly.pdbx_strand_id
1 'polypeptide(L)'
;MDVNVLLKRPPYKDWYPLEKNTAVLLKTILKCLGKRQLSGIEIWYLLRLTWITQSKSHWRNLKVPTLSLLFKKNLTVKNDLQSTIEDMKLPEEIEEAAIEETGFVNFRNVWRNSSQNWCKQNVTQLNEIIRRAQNLQFNDQTRFDLAAKIEELPGVPAPTKGGKEAHPSTILTPMIACLDPMERFPVINAREGVRNLLHAYKLSNVDLVGQVKGMVGLIGQLGISDSFMIDVLAEFIAKDGPKEVKTLVSTKPSKTDIIESELPIFDEAERKAVKNSSTVTYRNRHNKITNLFKSIFETYEILRGTSHNCKYDMLMKNYDGNGRDLLIEAKPEADKGSIRIAIGQLFDYRRFLSSRVGTDLALLTINSPTKIYIELLHDLQITCLWFENENSRNLKGSGKAYEPLSNLSIIRASHAASTAKKF
;
A
#
# COMPACT_ATOMS: atom_id res chain seq x y z
N MET A 1 21.64 -3.75 2.36
CA MET A 1 21.96 -2.59 3.24
C MET A 1 20.65 -2.11 3.82
N ASP A 2 20.54 -1.87 5.13
CA ASP A 2 19.25 -1.51 5.75
C ASP A 2 18.79 -0.11 5.30
N VAL A 3 17.61 -0.03 4.66
CA VAL A 3 17.02 1.22 4.18
C VAL A 3 16.78 2.23 5.30
N ASN A 4 16.58 1.77 6.54
CA ASN A 4 16.44 2.65 7.70
C ASN A 4 17.75 3.37 8.03
N VAL A 5 18.89 2.74 7.77
CA VAL A 5 20.21 3.39 7.91
C VAL A 5 20.42 4.40 6.79
N LEU A 6 19.91 4.15 5.59
CA LEU A 6 19.97 5.10 4.47
C LEU A 6 19.11 6.33 4.73
N LEU A 7 17.89 6.16 5.26
CA LEU A 7 17.02 7.28 5.62
C LEU A 7 17.65 8.22 6.66
N LYS A 8 18.58 7.76 7.49
CA LYS A 8 19.31 8.62 8.45
C LYS A 8 20.43 9.45 7.79
N ARG A 9 20.70 9.28 6.50
CA ARG A 9 21.79 9.96 5.78
C ARG A 9 21.27 11.06 4.84
N PRO A 10 22.04 12.14 4.61
CA PRO A 10 21.71 13.10 3.56
C PRO A 10 21.74 12.44 2.17
N PRO A 11 20.86 12.87 1.23
CA PRO A 11 19.80 13.86 1.42
C PRO A 11 18.50 13.26 2.00
N TYR A 12 18.42 11.93 2.17
CA TYR A 12 17.19 11.21 2.51
C TYR A 12 16.59 11.60 3.88
N LYS A 13 17.45 11.89 4.86
CA LYS A 13 17.05 12.33 6.21
C LYS A 13 16.23 13.62 6.21
N ASP A 14 16.37 14.44 5.16
CA ASP A 14 15.68 15.71 5.03
C ASP A 14 14.43 15.54 4.16
N TRP A 15 14.51 14.79 3.06
CA TRP A 15 13.38 14.58 2.14
C TRP A 15 12.24 13.74 2.70
N TYR A 16 12.54 12.67 3.44
CA TYR A 16 11.48 11.78 3.94
C TYR A 16 10.56 12.47 4.98
N PRO A 17 11.08 13.16 6.01
CA PRO A 17 10.25 14.00 6.87
C PRO A 17 9.49 15.09 6.11
N LEU A 18 10.11 15.72 5.09
CA LEU A 18 9.48 16.76 4.28
C LEU A 18 8.21 16.26 3.55
N GLU A 19 8.27 15.07 2.95
CA GLU A 19 7.11 14.43 2.31
C GLU A 19 6.00 14.10 3.32
N LYS A 20 6.40 13.57 4.49
CA LYS A 20 5.49 13.23 5.59
C LYS A 20 4.79 14.48 6.15
N ASN A 21 5.52 15.56 6.38
CA ASN A 21 4.97 16.84 6.82
C ASN A 21 3.99 17.42 5.80
N THR A 22 4.29 17.27 4.51
CA THR A 22 3.37 17.66 3.42
C THR A 22 2.07 16.88 3.46
N ALA A 23 2.15 15.56 3.72
CA ALA A 23 0.98 14.70 3.87
C ALA A 23 0.12 15.10 5.07
N VAL A 24 0.74 15.37 6.23
CA VAL A 24 0.05 15.87 7.43
C VAL A 24 -0.68 17.16 7.11
N LEU A 25 0.00 18.17 6.55
CA LEU A 25 -0.62 19.45 6.21
C LEU A 25 -1.82 19.29 5.27
N LEU A 26 -1.69 18.51 4.20
CA LEU A 26 -2.79 18.29 3.25
C LEU A 26 -4.00 17.59 3.89
N LYS A 27 -3.76 16.54 4.69
CA LYS A 27 -4.81 15.81 5.42
C LYS A 27 -5.53 16.75 6.39
N THR A 28 -4.79 17.57 7.15
CA THR A 28 -5.38 18.51 8.11
C THR A 28 -6.20 19.60 7.40
N ILE A 29 -5.68 20.19 6.32
CA ILE A 29 -6.42 21.18 5.52
C ILE A 29 -7.76 20.63 5.07
N LEU A 30 -7.77 19.45 4.44
CA LEU A 30 -9.03 18.87 3.96
C LEU A 30 -9.98 18.47 5.10
N LYS A 31 -9.45 18.02 6.24
CA LYS A 31 -10.25 17.77 7.45
C LYS A 31 -10.95 19.06 7.90
N CYS A 32 -10.23 20.17 8.00
CA CYS A 32 -10.79 21.47 8.40
C CYS A 32 -11.75 22.07 7.37
N LEU A 33 -11.52 21.88 6.07
CA LEU A 33 -12.44 22.33 5.02
C LEU A 33 -13.74 21.49 4.98
N GLY A 34 -13.75 20.31 5.60
CA GLY A 34 -14.90 19.43 5.71
C GLY A 34 -15.29 18.79 4.37
N LYS A 35 -16.55 18.38 4.24
CA LYS A 35 -17.07 17.67 3.05
C LYS A 35 -17.53 18.60 1.91
N ARG A 36 -17.18 19.89 1.95
CA ARG A 36 -17.59 20.84 0.91
C ARG A 36 -16.89 20.51 -0.40
N GLN A 37 -17.55 20.79 -1.52
CA GLN A 37 -16.87 20.75 -2.82
C GLN A 37 -15.89 21.91 -2.93
N LEU A 38 -14.70 21.61 -3.45
CA LEU A 38 -13.67 22.59 -3.74
C LEU A 38 -13.85 23.09 -5.17
N SER A 39 -13.66 24.38 -5.36
CA SER A 39 -13.53 24.95 -6.70
C SER A 39 -12.23 24.49 -7.36
N GLY A 40 -12.18 24.52 -8.70
CA GLY A 40 -10.97 24.14 -9.43
C GLY A 40 -9.74 25.00 -9.06
N ILE A 41 -9.96 26.26 -8.64
CA ILE A 41 -8.87 27.10 -8.14
C ILE A 41 -8.35 26.59 -6.79
N GLU A 42 -9.23 26.23 -5.85
CA GLU A 42 -8.83 25.68 -4.55
C GLU A 42 -8.08 24.34 -4.71
N ILE A 43 -8.54 23.47 -5.62
CA ILE A 43 -7.84 22.22 -5.95
C ILE A 43 -6.43 22.50 -6.48
N TRP A 44 -6.28 23.48 -7.38
CA TRP A 44 -4.98 23.87 -7.88
C TRP A 44 -4.06 24.38 -6.75
N TYR A 45 -4.58 25.14 -5.79
CA TYR A 45 -3.82 25.58 -4.62
C TYR A 45 -3.44 24.43 -3.68
N LEU A 46 -4.26 23.38 -3.56
CA LEU A 46 -3.87 22.16 -2.84
C LEU A 46 -2.73 21.43 -3.54
N LEU A 47 -2.77 21.27 -4.85
CA LEU A 47 -1.68 20.64 -5.62
C LEU A 47 -0.35 21.36 -5.38
N ARG A 48 -0.37 22.70 -5.30
CA ARG A 48 0.81 23.53 -5.03
C ARG A 48 1.49 23.25 -3.70
N LEU A 49 0.79 22.70 -2.71
CA LEU A 49 1.40 22.33 -1.43
C LEU A 49 2.39 21.18 -1.57
N THR A 50 2.26 20.37 -2.61
CA THR A 50 3.25 19.33 -2.93
C THR A 50 4.46 19.87 -3.68
N TRP A 51 4.43 21.12 -4.12
CA TRP A 51 5.47 21.66 -5.00
C TRP A 51 6.59 22.36 -4.24
N ILE A 52 7.78 22.34 -4.83
CA ILE A 52 8.92 23.16 -4.42
C ILE A 52 9.35 24.12 -5.54
N THR A 53 10.24 25.04 -5.21
CA THR A 53 10.98 25.84 -6.21
C THR A 53 12.47 25.79 -5.88
N GLN A 54 13.30 26.37 -6.75
CA GLN A 54 14.74 26.53 -6.46
C GLN A 54 15.00 27.45 -5.25
N SER A 55 14.03 28.26 -4.83
CA SER A 55 14.16 29.12 -3.66
C SER A 55 13.97 28.34 -2.36
N LYS A 56 14.88 28.57 -1.40
CA LYS A 56 14.77 28.06 -0.02
C LYS A 56 13.52 28.57 0.70
N SER A 57 12.99 29.73 0.31
CA SER A 57 11.77 30.30 0.89
C SER A 57 10.55 30.12 -0.01
N HIS A 58 10.45 28.99 -0.72
CA HIS A 58 9.33 28.71 -1.62
C HIS A 58 7.97 28.73 -0.92
N TRP A 59 7.93 28.52 0.40
CA TRP A 59 6.72 28.66 1.23
C TRP A 59 6.03 30.02 1.06
N ARG A 60 6.78 31.10 0.83
CA ARG A 60 6.25 32.47 0.59
C ARG A 60 5.37 32.53 -0.65
N ASN A 61 5.71 31.74 -1.65
CA ASN A 61 5.07 31.76 -2.96
C ASN A 61 4.12 30.58 -3.18
N LEU A 62 4.19 29.52 -2.37
CA LEU A 62 3.38 28.31 -2.54
C LEU A 62 2.46 28.13 -1.34
N LYS A 63 3.01 27.75 -0.17
CA LYS A 63 2.24 27.42 1.03
C LYS A 63 1.39 28.57 1.55
N VAL A 64 2.00 29.72 1.85
CA VAL A 64 1.32 30.83 2.51
C VAL A 64 0.18 31.41 1.65
N PRO A 65 0.36 31.64 0.34
CA PRO A 65 -0.75 32.02 -0.54
C PRO A 65 -1.85 30.97 -0.63
N THR A 66 -1.51 29.66 -0.59
CA THR A 66 -2.51 28.59 -0.51
C THR A 66 -3.36 28.71 0.75
N LEU A 67 -2.72 28.81 1.91
CA LEU A 67 -3.43 28.90 3.19
C LEU A 67 -4.30 30.16 3.27
N SER A 68 -3.79 31.29 2.81
CA SER A 68 -4.54 32.56 2.77
C SER A 68 -5.80 32.43 1.93
N LEU A 69 -5.70 31.80 0.75
CA LEU A 69 -6.85 31.61 -0.13
C LEU A 69 -7.86 30.60 0.44
N LEU A 70 -7.41 29.44 0.90
CA LEU A 70 -8.31 28.37 1.38
C LEU A 70 -9.09 28.77 2.63
N PHE A 71 -8.48 29.56 3.51
CA PHE A 71 -9.08 30.00 4.78
C PHE A 71 -9.52 31.47 4.77
N LYS A 72 -9.48 32.13 3.61
CA LYS A 72 -9.87 33.53 3.40
C LYS A 72 -9.21 34.49 4.42
N LYS A 73 -7.92 34.30 4.65
CA LYS A 73 -7.10 35.11 5.57
C LYS A 73 -6.36 36.19 4.82
N ASN A 74 -6.17 37.34 5.46
CA ASN A 74 -5.30 38.38 4.93
C ASN A 74 -3.85 37.89 4.91
N LEU A 75 -3.13 38.25 3.85
CA LEU A 75 -1.77 37.82 3.63
C LEU A 75 -0.79 38.91 4.07
N THR A 76 -0.10 38.68 5.19
CA THR A 76 1.04 39.48 5.64
C THR A 76 2.25 38.58 5.77
N VAL A 77 3.20 38.66 4.83
CA VAL A 77 4.40 37.81 4.85
C VAL A 77 5.46 38.46 5.74
N LYS A 78 5.86 37.79 6.83
CA LYS A 78 6.92 38.24 7.74
C LYS A 78 8.30 37.70 7.32
N ASN A 79 9.30 37.78 8.20
CA ASN A 79 10.68 37.39 7.90
C ASN A 79 10.88 35.87 7.88
N ASP A 80 10.12 35.14 8.68
CA ASP A 80 10.18 33.69 8.80
C ASP A 80 8.79 33.05 8.63
N LEU A 81 8.77 31.73 8.44
CA LEU A 81 7.54 30.97 8.20
C LEU A 81 6.65 30.96 9.44
N GLN A 82 7.22 30.70 10.61
CA GLN A 82 6.47 30.56 11.86
C GLN A 82 5.68 31.83 12.17
N SER A 83 6.35 32.98 12.24
CA SER A 83 5.71 34.26 12.55
C SER A 83 4.68 34.67 11.47
N THR A 84 4.87 34.23 10.22
CA THR A 84 3.89 34.43 9.14
C THR A 84 2.63 33.58 9.37
N ILE A 85 2.77 32.30 9.73
CA ILE A 85 1.63 31.40 9.98
C ILE A 85 0.84 31.85 11.22
N GLU A 86 1.52 32.18 12.32
CA GLU A 86 0.90 32.68 13.56
C GLU A 86 0.04 33.94 13.30
N ASP A 87 0.47 34.82 12.39
CA ASP A 87 -0.26 36.04 12.01
C ASP A 87 -1.60 35.75 11.31
N MET A 88 -1.69 34.62 10.60
CA MET A 88 -2.86 34.26 9.80
C MET A 88 -4.05 33.83 10.67
N LYS A 89 -3.82 33.52 11.97
CA LYS A 89 -4.84 33.04 12.91
C LYS A 89 -5.64 31.87 12.33
N LEU A 90 -4.91 30.85 11.86
CA LEU A 90 -5.49 29.63 11.31
C LEU A 90 -6.06 28.75 12.43
N PRO A 91 -6.87 27.72 12.13
CA PRO A 91 -7.17 26.69 13.12
C PRO A 91 -5.88 26.08 13.67
N GLU A 92 -5.83 25.80 14.97
CA GLU A 92 -4.63 25.31 15.68
C GLU A 92 -3.97 24.11 14.99
N GLU A 93 -4.75 23.08 14.63
CA GLU A 93 -4.23 21.90 13.92
C GLU A 93 -3.54 22.26 12.58
N ILE A 94 -4.01 23.31 11.89
CA ILE A 94 -3.44 23.77 10.62
C ILE A 94 -2.16 24.55 10.86
N GLU A 95 -2.14 25.39 11.90
CA GLU A 95 -0.97 26.17 12.29
C GLU A 95 0.20 25.25 12.65
N GLU A 96 -0.03 24.26 13.52
CA GLU A 96 0.95 23.24 13.88
C GLU A 96 1.52 22.50 12.66
N ALA A 97 0.67 22.09 11.72
CA ALA A 97 1.11 21.41 10.50
C ALA A 97 1.80 22.36 9.50
N ALA A 98 1.49 23.66 9.53
CA ALA A 98 1.94 24.62 8.53
C ALA A 98 3.32 25.23 8.84
N ILE A 99 3.75 25.24 10.11
CA ILE A 99 5.08 25.73 10.51
C ILE A 99 6.22 24.82 10.05
N GLU A 100 5.95 23.53 9.86
CA GLU A 100 6.91 22.54 9.38
C GLU A 100 7.34 22.79 7.93
N GLU A 101 8.54 22.36 7.53
CA GLU A 101 8.90 22.38 6.10
C GLU A 101 8.01 21.42 5.31
N THR A 102 7.58 21.80 4.10
CA THR A 102 6.71 20.99 3.23
C THR A 102 7.00 21.21 1.74
N GLY A 103 6.50 20.32 0.89
CA GLY A 103 6.63 20.34 -0.56
C GLY A 103 7.80 19.48 -1.01
N PHE A 104 7.63 18.70 -2.08
CA PHE A 104 8.66 17.76 -2.54
C PHE A 104 8.78 17.58 -4.06
N VAL A 105 7.85 18.13 -4.83
CA VAL A 105 7.82 17.98 -6.30
C VAL A 105 8.26 19.27 -6.99
N ASN A 106 9.35 19.22 -7.75
CA ASN A 106 9.71 20.31 -8.64
C ASN A 106 8.87 20.25 -9.94
N PHE A 107 7.58 20.57 -9.82
CA PHE A 107 6.67 20.53 -10.97
C PHE A 107 7.05 21.62 -11.98
N ARG A 108 7.19 21.24 -13.25
CA ARG A 108 7.73 22.13 -14.30
C ARG A 108 6.86 23.37 -14.49
N ASN A 109 7.50 24.54 -14.46
CA ASN A 109 6.84 25.85 -14.49
C ASN A 109 5.86 26.02 -15.66
N VAL A 110 6.20 25.48 -16.83
CA VAL A 110 5.37 25.57 -18.05
C VAL A 110 3.96 25.00 -17.88
N TRP A 111 3.77 23.99 -17.02
CA TRP A 111 2.45 23.40 -16.76
C TRP A 111 1.80 23.91 -15.48
N ARG A 112 2.49 24.71 -14.65
CA ARG A 112 1.89 25.26 -13.41
C ARG A 112 0.71 26.17 -13.70
N ASN A 113 0.79 26.97 -14.77
CA ASN A 113 -0.28 27.87 -15.17
C ASN A 113 -1.39 27.12 -15.92
N SER A 114 -1.03 26.24 -16.85
CA SER A 114 -2.01 25.41 -17.57
C SER A 114 -2.82 24.52 -16.63
N SER A 115 -2.20 23.98 -15.57
CA SER A 115 -2.87 23.13 -14.60
C SER A 115 -3.97 23.87 -13.82
N GLN A 116 -3.89 25.19 -13.68
CA GLN A 116 -4.93 25.98 -13.02
C GLN A 116 -6.24 25.94 -13.82
N ASN A 117 -6.17 26.20 -15.13
CA ASN A 117 -7.34 26.15 -16.01
C ASN A 117 -7.85 24.71 -16.16
N TRP A 118 -6.93 23.75 -16.27
CA TRP A 118 -7.28 22.34 -16.29
C TRP A 118 -8.03 21.90 -15.02
N CYS A 119 -7.64 22.38 -13.83
CA CYS A 119 -8.36 22.08 -12.59
C CYS A 119 -9.79 22.66 -12.60
N LYS A 120 -9.99 23.85 -13.20
CA LYS A 120 -11.33 24.44 -13.36
C LYS A 120 -12.21 23.61 -14.29
N GLN A 121 -11.66 23.11 -15.39
CA GLN A 121 -12.38 22.31 -16.38
C GLN A 121 -12.75 20.92 -15.87
N ASN A 122 -11.96 20.35 -14.97
CA ASN A 122 -12.14 18.98 -14.45
C ASN A 122 -12.60 18.94 -12.99
N VAL A 123 -13.16 20.04 -12.47
CA VAL A 123 -13.45 20.23 -11.03
C VAL A 123 -14.29 19.09 -10.43
N THR A 124 -15.29 18.59 -11.15
CA THR A 124 -16.17 17.52 -10.66
C THR A 124 -15.40 16.21 -10.47
N GLN A 125 -14.65 15.78 -11.48
CA GLN A 125 -13.84 14.56 -11.44
C GLN A 125 -12.72 14.67 -10.40
N LEU A 126 -12.12 15.86 -10.26
CA LEU A 126 -11.04 16.08 -9.28
C LEU A 126 -11.55 16.05 -7.84
N ASN A 127 -12.73 16.61 -7.54
CA ASN A 127 -13.35 16.46 -6.23
C ASN A 127 -13.64 14.99 -5.92
N GLU A 128 -14.10 14.22 -6.91
CA GLU A 128 -14.32 12.79 -6.74
C GLU A 128 -13.02 12.05 -6.41
N ILE A 129 -11.94 12.33 -7.14
CA ILE A 129 -10.60 11.76 -6.90
C ILE A 129 -10.10 12.10 -5.50
N ILE A 130 -10.19 13.37 -5.07
CA ILE A 130 -9.78 13.79 -3.72
C ILE A 130 -10.57 13.02 -2.66
N ARG A 131 -11.90 12.94 -2.81
CA ARG A 131 -12.74 12.19 -1.88
C ARG A 131 -12.38 10.71 -1.84
N ARG A 132 -12.13 10.07 -3.00
CA ARG A 132 -11.71 8.67 -3.06
C ARG A 132 -10.35 8.48 -2.39
N ALA A 133 -9.38 9.38 -2.62
CA ALA A 133 -8.06 9.35 -2.01
C ALA A 133 -8.11 9.37 -0.47
N GLN A 134 -8.93 10.27 0.11
CA GLN A 134 -9.12 10.36 1.57
C GLN A 134 -9.77 9.12 2.20
N ASN A 135 -10.46 8.30 1.40
CA ASN A 135 -11.22 7.14 1.85
C ASN A 135 -10.66 5.82 1.28
N LEU A 136 -9.39 5.82 0.85
CA LEU A 136 -8.72 4.60 0.41
C LEU A 136 -8.71 3.56 1.54
N GLN A 137 -9.04 2.32 1.18
CA GLN A 137 -9.18 1.24 2.14
C GLN A 137 -7.83 0.55 2.40
N PHE A 138 -7.82 -0.37 3.38
CA PHE A 138 -6.65 -1.20 3.66
C PHE A 138 -6.25 -2.07 2.46
N ASN A 139 -7.23 -2.57 1.69
CA ASN A 139 -6.93 -3.26 0.45
C ASN A 139 -6.44 -2.30 -0.64
N ASP A 140 -5.55 -2.79 -1.51
CA ASP A 140 -4.99 -1.97 -2.58
C ASP A 140 -5.90 -1.88 -3.83
N GLN A 141 -7.00 -2.65 -3.88
CA GLN A 141 -7.93 -2.58 -5.02
C GLN A 141 -8.50 -1.17 -5.19
N THR A 142 -8.88 -0.51 -4.09
CA THR A 142 -9.35 0.88 -4.13
C THR A 142 -8.30 1.87 -4.64
N ARG A 143 -7.00 1.57 -4.48
CA ARG A 143 -5.90 2.37 -5.06
C ARG A 143 -5.78 2.13 -6.56
N PHE A 144 -5.97 0.88 -7.01
CA PHE A 144 -5.95 0.54 -8.43
C PHE A 144 -7.13 1.17 -9.18
N ASP A 145 -8.32 1.16 -8.58
CA ASP A 145 -9.49 1.82 -9.14
C ASP A 145 -9.32 3.34 -9.20
N LEU A 146 -8.67 3.93 -8.19
CA LEU A 146 -8.32 5.35 -8.20
C LEU A 146 -7.28 5.67 -9.28
N ALA A 147 -6.29 4.79 -9.49
CA ALA A 147 -5.31 4.93 -10.56
C ALA A 147 -5.98 4.91 -11.94
N ALA A 148 -6.88 3.96 -12.20
CA ALA A 148 -7.68 3.93 -13.42
C ALA A 148 -8.48 5.23 -13.62
N LYS A 149 -9.06 5.76 -12.53
CA LYS A 149 -9.85 7.00 -12.60
C LYS A 149 -9.01 8.23 -12.95
N ILE A 150 -7.76 8.29 -12.52
CA ILE A 150 -6.82 9.36 -12.87
C ILE A 150 -6.46 9.28 -14.37
N GLU A 151 -6.31 8.07 -14.88
CA GLU A 151 -5.92 7.81 -16.27
C GLU A 151 -7.03 8.16 -17.28
N GLU A 152 -8.29 8.15 -16.85
CA GLU A 152 -9.43 8.64 -17.64
C GLU A 152 -9.44 10.18 -17.85
N LEU A 153 -8.64 10.94 -17.09
CA LEU A 153 -8.64 12.40 -17.20
C LEU A 153 -7.91 12.86 -18.47
N PRO A 154 -8.35 13.97 -19.10
CA PRO A 154 -7.60 14.57 -20.19
C PRO A 154 -6.23 15.05 -19.70
N GLY A 155 -5.22 14.99 -20.57
CA GLY A 155 -3.90 15.53 -20.28
C GLY A 155 -3.94 17.02 -19.96
N VAL A 156 -2.94 17.51 -19.21
CA VAL A 156 -2.81 18.95 -18.95
C VAL A 156 -2.19 19.61 -20.17
N PRO A 157 -2.89 20.57 -20.80
CA PRO A 157 -2.43 21.18 -22.04
C PRO A 157 -1.05 21.82 -21.88
N ALA A 158 -0.22 21.64 -22.90
CA ALA A 158 1.00 22.44 -23.02
C ALA A 158 0.64 23.93 -23.22
N PRO A 159 1.48 24.86 -22.73
CA PRO A 159 1.22 26.30 -22.90
C PRO A 159 1.35 26.74 -24.37
N THR A 160 2.07 25.99 -25.21
CA THR A 160 2.24 26.28 -26.64
C THR A 160 1.36 25.36 -27.49
N LYS A 161 0.82 25.91 -28.59
CA LYS A 161 0.00 25.15 -29.54
C LYS A 161 0.82 24.01 -30.14
N GLY A 162 0.37 22.76 -29.97
CA GLY A 162 1.06 21.55 -30.44
C GLY A 162 2.13 20.98 -29.49
N GLY A 163 2.30 21.56 -28.29
CA GLY A 163 3.19 20.99 -27.27
C GLY A 163 2.63 19.70 -26.65
N LYS A 164 3.51 18.85 -26.12
CA LYS A 164 3.12 17.59 -25.45
C LYS A 164 2.40 17.89 -24.13
N GLU A 165 1.22 17.31 -23.97
CA GLU A 165 0.45 17.38 -22.73
C GLU A 165 1.17 16.68 -21.58
N ALA A 166 1.01 17.20 -20.36
CA ALA A 166 1.47 16.51 -19.17
C ALA A 166 0.42 15.48 -18.75
N HIS A 167 0.87 14.27 -18.43
CA HIS A 167 -0.02 13.20 -17.98
C HIS A 167 -0.64 13.57 -16.62
N PRO A 168 -1.95 13.31 -16.38
CA PRO A 168 -2.61 13.65 -15.12
C PRO A 168 -1.91 13.08 -13.89
N SER A 169 -1.34 11.87 -14.02
CA SER A 169 -0.58 11.23 -12.93
C SER A 169 0.56 12.10 -12.39
N THR A 170 1.31 12.76 -13.28
CA THR A 170 2.48 13.59 -12.89
C THR A 170 2.10 14.74 -11.96
N ILE A 171 0.85 15.17 -12.00
CA ILE A 171 0.34 16.29 -11.18
C ILE A 171 -0.42 15.77 -9.96
N LEU A 172 -1.23 14.72 -10.14
CA LEU A 172 -2.16 14.27 -9.12
C LEU A 172 -1.55 13.29 -8.13
N THR A 173 -0.69 12.36 -8.56
CA THR A 173 -0.20 11.31 -7.65
C THR A 173 0.57 11.82 -6.44
N PRO A 174 1.36 12.92 -6.49
CA PRO A 174 1.97 13.47 -5.28
C PRO A 174 0.93 13.85 -4.21
N MET A 175 -0.15 14.54 -4.61
CA MET A 175 -1.22 14.89 -3.68
C MET A 175 -1.97 13.66 -3.21
N ILE A 176 -2.22 12.69 -4.09
CA ILE A 176 -2.95 11.46 -3.73
C ILE A 176 -2.15 10.61 -2.75
N ALA A 177 -0.83 10.49 -2.93
CA ALA A 177 0.06 9.85 -1.96
C ALA A 177 -0.07 10.51 -0.58
N CYS A 178 -0.07 11.85 -0.55
CA CYS A 178 -0.32 12.63 0.67
C CYS A 178 -1.70 12.44 1.29
N LEU A 179 -2.73 12.05 0.52
CA LEU A 179 -4.09 11.88 1.03
C LEU A 179 -4.43 10.44 1.42
N ASP A 180 -3.65 9.47 0.95
CA ASP A 180 -3.83 8.07 1.31
C ASP A 180 -3.67 7.86 2.83
N PRO A 181 -4.70 7.38 3.54
CA PRO A 181 -4.62 7.12 4.98
C PRO A 181 -3.50 6.13 5.35
N MET A 182 -3.23 5.16 4.46
CA MET A 182 -2.21 4.12 4.68
C MET A 182 -0.89 4.43 4.00
N GLU A 183 -0.80 5.55 3.28
CA GLU A 183 0.44 6.02 2.63
C GLU A 183 1.04 5.01 1.65
N ARG A 184 0.21 4.24 0.95
CA ARG A 184 0.66 3.21 0.00
C ARG A 184 0.58 3.67 -1.44
N PHE A 185 -0.27 4.65 -1.76
CA PHE A 185 -0.41 5.16 -3.13
C PHE A 185 0.90 5.86 -3.57
N PRO A 186 1.57 5.39 -4.64
CA PRO A 186 2.91 5.85 -4.99
C PRO A 186 2.90 7.22 -5.67
N VAL A 187 4.00 7.94 -5.50
CA VAL A 187 4.29 9.16 -6.26
C VAL A 187 4.83 8.76 -7.65
N ILE A 188 4.03 9.01 -8.69
CA ILE A 188 4.39 8.79 -10.10
C ILE A 188 4.62 10.16 -10.76
N ASN A 189 5.86 10.64 -10.69
CA ASN A 189 6.23 11.95 -11.21
C ASN A 189 7.34 11.86 -12.28
N ALA A 190 7.74 13.01 -12.83
CA ALA A 190 8.77 13.10 -13.85
C ALA A 190 10.21 13.10 -13.29
N ARG A 191 10.39 12.91 -11.97
CA ARG A 191 11.71 12.90 -11.32
C ARG A 191 12.54 11.74 -11.85
N GLU A 192 13.83 11.98 -12.09
CA GLU A 192 14.71 10.98 -12.70
C GLU A 192 14.78 9.68 -11.90
N GLY A 193 14.90 9.75 -10.57
CA GLY A 193 14.87 8.57 -9.71
C GLY A 193 13.61 7.72 -9.88
N VAL A 194 12.42 8.34 -9.96
CA VAL A 194 11.15 7.62 -10.16
C VAL A 194 11.09 7.01 -11.56
N ARG A 195 11.53 7.72 -12.60
CA ARG A 195 11.59 7.17 -13.97
C ARG A 195 12.56 5.99 -14.06
N ASN A 196 13.72 6.08 -13.43
CA ASN A 196 14.72 5.02 -13.37
C ASN A 196 14.18 3.80 -12.60
N LEU A 197 13.44 4.03 -11.51
CA LEU A 197 12.76 2.98 -10.77
C LEU A 197 11.73 2.26 -11.63
N LEU A 198 10.83 3.01 -12.30
CA LEU A 198 9.86 2.43 -13.22
C LEU A 198 10.55 1.63 -14.33
N HIS A 199 11.66 2.12 -14.87
CA HIS A 199 12.41 1.40 -15.90
C HIS A 199 13.05 0.12 -15.37
N ALA A 200 13.70 0.18 -14.20
CA ALA A 200 14.35 -0.96 -13.55
C ALA A 200 13.36 -2.11 -13.27
N TYR A 201 12.10 -1.77 -12.96
CA TYR A 201 11.03 -2.74 -12.71
C TYR A 201 10.13 -3.00 -13.93
N LYS A 202 10.50 -2.50 -15.12
CA LYS A 202 9.75 -2.66 -16.38
C LYS A 202 8.31 -2.13 -16.34
N LEU A 203 8.08 -1.10 -15.54
CA LEU A 203 6.80 -0.41 -15.37
C LEU A 203 6.68 0.86 -16.25
N SER A 204 7.73 1.28 -16.95
CA SER A 204 7.69 2.53 -17.74
C SER A 204 6.67 2.54 -18.87
N ASN A 205 6.33 1.37 -19.43
CA ASN A 205 5.46 1.24 -20.60
C ASN A 205 4.10 0.62 -20.27
N VAL A 206 3.77 0.43 -18.98
CA VAL A 206 2.44 0.00 -18.55
C VAL A 206 1.60 1.21 -18.17
N ASP A 207 0.28 1.00 -18.11
CA ASP A 207 -0.71 1.98 -17.66
C ASP A 207 -0.48 2.41 -16.20
N LEU A 208 -1.16 3.47 -15.76
CA LEU A 208 -1.00 3.98 -14.39
C LEU A 208 -1.39 2.92 -13.36
N VAL A 209 -2.39 2.09 -13.66
CA VAL A 209 -2.79 0.95 -12.82
C VAL A 209 -1.63 -0.02 -12.62
N GLY A 210 -0.94 -0.42 -13.68
CA GLY A 210 0.22 -1.29 -13.64
C GLY A 210 1.40 -0.66 -12.88
N GLN A 211 1.64 0.64 -13.06
CA GLN A 211 2.66 1.39 -12.32
C GLN A 211 2.36 1.40 -10.82
N VAL A 212 1.11 1.71 -10.44
CA VAL A 212 0.66 1.73 -9.04
C VAL A 212 0.76 0.34 -8.43
N LYS A 213 0.27 -0.71 -9.11
CA LYS A 213 0.40 -2.11 -8.67
C LYS A 213 1.86 -2.51 -8.42
N GLY A 214 2.74 -2.17 -9.36
CA GLY A 214 4.15 -2.52 -9.27
C GLY A 214 4.84 -1.83 -8.10
N MET A 215 4.60 -0.52 -7.91
CA MET A 215 5.24 0.24 -6.82
C MET A 215 4.65 -0.08 -5.45
N VAL A 216 3.33 -0.23 -5.32
CA VAL A 216 2.70 -0.71 -4.06
C VAL A 216 3.28 -2.07 -3.64
N GLY A 217 3.58 -2.94 -4.61
CA GLY A 217 4.21 -4.23 -4.36
C GLY A 217 5.61 -4.15 -3.72
N LEU A 218 6.30 -3.00 -3.78
CA LEU A 218 7.60 -2.79 -3.13
C LEU A 218 7.47 -2.53 -1.63
N ILE A 219 6.31 -2.08 -1.17
CA ILE A 219 6.04 -1.84 0.25
C ILE A 219 6.08 -3.17 1.01
N GLY A 220 6.77 -3.19 2.14
CA GLY A 220 7.07 -4.39 2.91
C GLY A 220 8.29 -5.18 2.41
N GLN A 221 8.92 -4.76 1.31
CA GLN A 221 10.17 -5.34 0.83
C GLN A 221 11.35 -4.45 1.22
N LEU A 222 12.52 -5.07 1.48
CA LEU A 222 13.77 -4.35 1.78
C LEU A 222 13.67 -3.34 2.95
N GLY A 223 12.66 -3.46 3.82
CA GLY A 223 12.40 -2.51 4.92
C GLY A 223 11.63 -1.24 4.51
N ILE A 224 11.07 -1.18 3.30
CA ILE A 224 10.25 -0.07 2.82
C ILE A 224 8.88 -0.10 3.53
N SER A 225 8.55 0.94 4.31
CA SER A 225 7.27 1.00 5.05
C SER A 225 6.11 1.59 4.24
N ASP A 226 6.39 2.49 3.31
CA ASP A 226 5.36 3.30 2.65
C ASP A 226 5.84 3.84 1.29
N SER A 227 4.92 4.54 0.62
CA SER A 227 5.15 5.15 -0.69
C SER A 227 6.13 6.32 -0.70
N PHE A 228 6.26 7.07 0.40
CA PHE A 228 7.20 8.19 0.47
C PHE A 228 8.63 7.69 0.56
N MET A 229 8.87 6.58 1.27
CA MET A 229 10.17 5.88 1.20
C MET A 229 10.52 5.46 -0.22
N ILE A 230 9.54 5.01 -1.01
CA ILE A 230 9.76 4.63 -2.41
C ILE A 230 10.17 5.84 -3.24
N ASP A 231 9.50 7.00 -3.09
CA ASP A 231 9.92 8.21 -3.79
C ASP A 231 11.32 8.60 -3.32
N VAL A 232 11.54 8.85 -2.03
CA VAL A 232 12.84 9.32 -1.50
C VAL A 232 14.01 8.41 -1.89
N LEU A 233 13.82 7.08 -1.84
CA LEU A 233 14.87 6.10 -2.13
C LEU A 233 14.83 5.58 -3.57
N ALA A 234 14.07 6.17 -4.49
CA ALA A 234 13.82 5.60 -5.82
C ALA A 234 15.11 5.25 -6.59
N GLU A 235 16.15 6.08 -6.54
CA GLU A 235 17.44 5.81 -7.20
C GLU A 235 18.15 4.60 -6.61
N PHE A 236 18.17 4.50 -5.27
CA PHE A 236 18.74 3.35 -4.57
C PHE A 236 17.97 2.07 -4.90
N ILE A 237 16.63 2.11 -4.82
CA ILE A 237 15.78 0.96 -5.12
C ILE A 237 15.95 0.54 -6.58
N ALA A 238 16.06 1.48 -7.53
CA ALA A 238 16.28 1.19 -8.94
C ALA A 238 17.62 0.48 -9.20
N LYS A 239 18.69 0.90 -8.52
CA LYS A 239 20.05 0.40 -8.72
C LYS A 239 20.32 -0.92 -8.01
N ASP A 240 19.90 -1.00 -6.75
CA ASP A 240 20.32 -2.05 -5.81
C ASP A 240 19.19 -2.99 -5.44
N GLY A 241 17.91 -2.58 -5.54
CA GLY A 241 16.76 -3.45 -5.30
C GLY A 241 16.75 -4.72 -6.17
N PRO A 242 16.88 -4.62 -7.51
CA PRO A 242 16.96 -5.81 -8.39
C PRO A 242 18.16 -6.73 -8.10
N LYS A 243 19.22 -6.21 -7.48
CA LYS A 243 20.43 -6.97 -7.14
C LYS A 243 20.28 -7.63 -5.77
N GLU A 244 19.80 -6.93 -4.75
CA GLU A 244 19.60 -7.49 -3.41
C GLU A 244 18.51 -8.59 -3.41
N VAL A 245 17.51 -8.53 -4.27
CA VAL A 245 16.55 -9.64 -4.49
C VAL A 245 17.25 -10.93 -4.97
N LYS A 246 18.41 -10.82 -5.64
CA LYS A 246 19.26 -11.97 -5.99
C LYS A 246 20.23 -12.37 -4.86
N THR A 247 20.64 -11.44 -4.00
CA THR A 247 21.68 -11.67 -2.96
C THR A 247 21.14 -12.03 -1.57
N LEU A 248 19.83 -11.91 -1.31
CA LEU A 248 19.18 -12.30 -0.04
C LEU A 248 19.24 -13.83 0.28
N VAL A 249 20.04 -14.59 -0.47
CA VAL A 249 20.41 -15.99 -0.17
C VAL A 249 21.50 -16.06 0.92
N SER A 250 22.18 -14.96 1.25
CA SER A 250 23.24 -14.98 2.26
C SER A 250 23.46 -13.60 2.87
N THR A 251 22.97 -13.38 4.10
CA THR A 251 23.67 -12.65 5.19
C THR A 251 22.74 -12.35 6.37
N LYS A 252 23.26 -12.56 7.59
CA LYS A 252 22.60 -12.26 8.87
C LYS A 252 22.62 -10.75 9.17
N PRO A 253 21.58 -10.18 9.80
CA PRO A 253 21.59 -8.78 10.22
C PRO A 253 22.36 -8.57 11.54
N SER A 254 23.05 -7.43 11.65
CA SER A 254 23.79 -6.98 12.84
C SER A 254 22.90 -6.21 13.81
N LYS A 255 23.20 -6.36 15.11
CA LYS A 255 22.58 -5.70 16.25
C LYS A 255 22.93 -4.21 16.30
N THR A 256 21.93 -3.34 16.36
CA THR A 256 21.85 -2.20 17.31
C THR A 256 20.46 -1.58 17.20
N ASP A 257 19.93 -1.15 18.34
CA ASP A 257 18.62 -0.52 18.58
C ASP A 257 17.47 -1.48 18.97
N ILE A 258 17.67 -2.28 20.03
CA ILE A 258 16.56 -2.82 20.85
C ILE A 258 16.92 -2.57 22.31
N ILE A 259 15.97 -2.03 23.08
CA ILE A 259 16.06 -1.87 24.54
C ILE A 259 16.25 -3.27 25.13
N GLU A 260 17.44 -3.56 25.65
CA GLU A 260 17.80 -4.87 26.19
C GLU A 260 17.15 -5.05 27.57
N SER A 261 16.24 -6.02 27.68
CA SER A 261 15.93 -6.70 28.94
C SER A 261 16.68 -8.03 28.97
N GLU A 262 16.93 -8.60 30.16
CA GLU A 262 17.44 -9.97 30.27
C GLU A 262 16.60 -10.93 29.42
N LEU A 263 17.26 -11.86 28.71
CA LEU A 263 16.63 -12.85 27.83
C LEU A 263 15.50 -13.57 28.57
N PRO A 264 14.21 -13.32 28.26
CA PRO A 264 13.16 -14.19 28.76
C PRO A 264 13.41 -15.59 28.18
N ILE A 265 13.13 -16.61 28.98
CA ILE A 265 13.21 -18.02 28.59
C ILE A 265 12.12 -18.27 27.54
N PHE A 266 12.44 -18.05 26.26
CA PHE A 266 11.68 -18.41 25.05
C PHE A 266 10.24 -17.83 24.90
N ASP A 267 9.76 -17.69 23.65
CA ASP A 267 8.34 -17.40 23.37
C ASP A 267 7.52 -18.68 23.61
N GLU A 268 6.97 -18.81 24.82
CA GLU A 268 6.16 -19.98 25.24
C GLU A 268 5.00 -20.29 24.29
N ALA A 269 4.46 -19.29 23.57
CA ALA A 269 3.42 -19.50 22.58
C ALA A 269 3.92 -20.32 21.37
N GLU A 270 5.11 -20.03 20.87
CA GLU A 270 5.71 -20.77 19.75
C GLU A 270 6.07 -22.20 20.17
N ARG A 271 6.64 -22.36 21.36
CA ARG A 271 6.95 -23.69 21.93
C ARG A 271 5.69 -24.55 22.06
N LYS A 272 4.60 -23.96 22.57
CA LYS A 272 3.30 -24.64 22.69
C LYS A 272 2.75 -25.01 21.31
N ALA A 273 2.83 -24.12 20.32
CA ALA A 273 2.39 -24.41 18.95
C ALA A 273 3.18 -25.58 18.33
N VAL A 274 4.51 -25.59 18.47
CA VAL A 274 5.38 -26.69 17.99
C VAL A 274 5.09 -28.01 18.72
N LYS A 275 4.90 -27.98 20.04
CA LYS A 275 4.57 -29.19 20.80
C LYS A 275 3.21 -29.74 20.36
N ASN A 276 2.21 -28.88 20.19
CA ASN A 276 0.87 -29.28 19.78
C ASN A 276 0.84 -29.85 18.35
N SER A 277 1.64 -29.31 17.43
CA SER A 277 1.69 -29.78 16.04
C SER A 277 2.17 -31.23 15.89
N SER A 278 2.91 -31.74 16.88
CA SER A 278 3.37 -33.14 16.91
C SER A 278 2.27 -34.16 17.26
N THR A 279 1.14 -33.70 17.82
CA THR A 279 0.07 -34.58 18.32
C THR A 279 -0.74 -35.21 17.18
N VAL A 280 -1.27 -36.42 17.42
CA VAL A 280 -2.18 -37.10 16.48
C VAL A 280 -3.45 -36.27 16.27
N THR A 281 -4.00 -35.69 17.34
CA THR A 281 -5.18 -34.83 17.29
C THR A 281 -4.97 -33.63 16.37
N TYR A 282 -3.84 -32.95 16.46
CA TYR A 282 -3.54 -31.82 15.58
C TYR A 282 -3.44 -32.25 14.11
N ARG A 283 -2.75 -33.35 13.82
CA ARG A 283 -2.64 -33.88 12.45
C ARG A 283 -4.01 -34.25 11.87
N ASN A 284 -4.88 -34.84 12.67
CA ASN A 284 -6.24 -35.16 12.25
C ASN A 284 -7.05 -33.90 11.92
N ARG A 285 -6.97 -32.88 12.78
CA ARG A 285 -7.65 -31.59 12.56
C ARG A 285 -7.10 -30.85 11.33
N HIS A 286 -5.78 -30.86 11.15
CA HIS A 286 -5.12 -30.29 9.98
C HIS A 286 -5.58 -30.97 8.70
N ASN A 287 -5.53 -32.31 8.64
CA ASN A 287 -6.01 -33.07 7.48
C ASN A 287 -7.50 -32.82 7.21
N LYS A 288 -8.29 -32.65 8.28
CA LYS A 288 -9.72 -32.35 8.15
C LYS A 288 -9.95 -31.01 7.47
N ILE A 289 -9.26 -29.93 7.88
CA ILE A 289 -9.45 -28.61 7.25
C ILE A 289 -8.90 -28.52 5.83
N THR A 290 -7.78 -29.19 5.53
CA THR A 290 -7.23 -29.21 4.16
C THR A 290 -8.12 -30.03 3.21
N ASN A 291 -8.64 -31.17 3.66
CA ASN A 291 -9.61 -31.95 2.89
C ASN A 291 -10.94 -31.22 2.71
N LEU A 292 -11.42 -30.52 3.74
CA LEU A 292 -12.63 -29.69 3.66
C LEU A 292 -12.45 -28.57 2.64
N PHE A 293 -11.32 -27.85 2.70
CA PHE A 293 -10.99 -26.81 1.73
C PHE A 293 -10.94 -27.39 0.31
N LYS A 294 -10.25 -28.52 0.10
CA LYS A 294 -10.22 -29.20 -1.19
C LYS A 294 -11.61 -29.58 -1.70
N SER A 295 -12.51 -30.03 -0.82
CA SER A 295 -13.88 -30.38 -1.20
C SER A 295 -14.71 -29.17 -1.65
N ILE A 296 -14.49 -27.99 -1.04
CA ILE A 296 -15.20 -26.75 -1.43
C ILE A 296 -14.77 -26.31 -2.84
N PHE A 297 -13.49 -26.50 -3.15
CA PHE A 297 -12.86 -26.06 -4.40
C PHE A 297 -12.44 -27.23 -5.30
N GLU A 298 -13.24 -28.30 -5.37
CA GLU A 298 -12.88 -29.54 -6.09
C GLU A 298 -12.58 -29.36 -7.59
N THR A 299 -13.07 -28.28 -8.21
CA THR A 299 -12.81 -27.94 -9.62
C THR A 299 -11.48 -27.26 -9.86
N TYR A 300 -10.81 -26.82 -8.80
CA TYR A 300 -9.49 -26.22 -8.89
C TYR A 300 -8.41 -27.29 -8.83
N GLU A 301 -7.34 -27.07 -9.59
CA GLU A 301 -6.12 -27.84 -9.41
C GLU A 301 -5.45 -27.38 -8.09
N ILE A 302 -5.53 -28.24 -7.07
CA ILE A 302 -4.90 -28.02 -5.78
C ILE A 302 -3.79 -29.05 -5.60
N LEU A 303 -2.56 -28.56 -5.55
CA LEU A 303 -1.34 -29.35 -5.43
C LEU A 303 -0.79 -29.30 -4.00
N ARG A 304 0.06 -30.27 -3.65
CA ARG A 304 0.81 -30.30 -2.39
C ARG A 304 2.31 -30.32 -2.68
N GLY A 305 3.09 -29.66 -1.84
CA GLY A 305 4.54 -29.69 -1.92
C GLY A 305 5.09 -31.03 -1.44
N THR A 306 5.87 -31.72 -2.27
CA THR A 306 6.48 -33.02 -1.95
C THR A 306 8.01 -32.95 -1.84
N SER A 307 8.62 -31.88 -2.34
CA SER A 307 10.07 -31.68 -2.29
C SER A 307 10.55 -31.46 -0.86
N HIS A 308 11.75 -31.95 -0.52
CA HIS A 308 12.33 -31.81 0.82
C HIS A 308 12.38 -30.35 1.30
N ASN A 309 12.65 -29.41 0.38
CA ASN A 309 12.79 -27.98 0.67
C ASN A 309 11.50 -27.17 0.46
N CYS A 310 10.40 -27.81 0.03
CA CYS A 310 9.16 -27.11 -0.32
C CYS A 310 7.95 -28.04 -0.10
N LYS A 311 7.60 -28.24 1.17
CA LYS A 311 6.48 -29.09 1.62
C LYS A 311 5.26 -28.27 2.02
N TYR A 312 4.82 -27.39 1.14
CA TYR A 312 3.61 -26.60 1.39
C TYR A 312 2.36 -27.48 1.47
N ASP A 313 1.38 -27.03 2.25
CA ASP A 313 0.13 -27.75 2.44
C ASP A 313 -0.72 -27.77 1.17
N MET A 314 -0.97 -26.59 0.58
CA MET A 314 -1.81 -26.46 -0.62
C MET A 314 -1.30 -25.34 -1.54
N LEU A 315 -1.30 -25.60 -2.85
CA LEU A 315 -1.13 -24.61 -3.90
C LEU A 315 -2.30 -24.72 -4.87
N MET A 316 -3.18 -23.72 -4.87
CA MET A 316 -4.29 -23.64 -5.81
C MET A 316 -3.85 -22.90 -7.07
N LYS A 317 -3.97 -23.55 -8.22
CA LYS A 317 -3.60 -22.96 -9.51
C LYS A 317 -4.68 -22.04 -10.03
N ASN A 318 -4.27 -20.92 -10.63
CA ASN A 318 -5.15 -19.98 -11.33
C ASN A 318 -6.42 -19.63 -10.54
N TYR A 319 -6.25 -19.32 -9.24
CA TYR A 319 -7.39 -19.19 -8.32
C TYR A 319 -8.31 -18.03 -8.71
N ASP A 320 -7.78 -17.00 -9.37
CA ASP A 320 -8.48 -15.79 -9.78
C ASP A 320 -8.91 -15.79 -11.26
N GLY A 321 -8.65 -16.87 -12.00
CA GLY A 321 -8.93 -16.98 -13.42
C GLY A 321 -8.00 -16.17 -14.34
N ASN A 322 -7.04 -15.40 -13.78
CA ASN A 322 -6.13 -14.52 -14.50
C ASN A 322 -4.66 -14.96 -14.42
N GLY A 323 -4.42 -16.23 -14.11
CA GLY A 323 -3.11 -16.86 -14.04
C GLY A 323 -2.39 -16.69 -12.71
N ARG A 324 -3.05 -16.21 -11.65
CA ARG A 324 -2.43 -16.15 -10.31
C ARG A 324 -2.65 -17.44 -9.54
N ASP A 325 -1.60 -17.88 -8.86
CA ASP A 325 -1.65 -19.05 -7.97
C ASP A 325 -1.86 -18.58 -6.53
N LEU A 326 -2.38 -19.45 -5.66
CA LEU A 326 -2.55 -19.19 -4.23
C LEU A 326 -1.86 -20.27 -3.41
N LEU A 327 -0.80 -19.90 -2.69
CA LEU A 327 -0.10 -20.75 -1.75
C LEU A 327 -0.75 -20.62 -0.37
N ILE A 328 -1.17 -21.75 0.20
CA ILE A 328 -1.95 -21.80 1.44
C ILE A 328 -1.22 -22.68 2.45
N GLU A 329 -1.01 -22.15 3.66
CA GLU A 329 -0.56 -22.88 4.84
C GLU A 329 -1.75 -23.05 5.78
N ALA A 330 -1.97 -24.26 6.28
CA ALA A 330 -3.12 -24.59 7.12
C ALA A 330 -2.70 -24.84 8.57
N LYS A 331 -3.27 -24.06 9.50
CA LYS A 331 -3.07 -24.23 10.94
C LYS A 331 -4.43 -24.39 11.63
N PRO A 332 -4.73 -25.56 12.23
CA PRO A 332 -5.94 -25.75 13.02
C PRO A 332 -6.21 -24.64 14.03
N GLU A 333 -5.16 -24.12 14.67
CA GLU A 333 -5.27 -23.07 15.68
C GLU A 333 -4.98 -21.70 15.09
N ALA A 334 -5.81 -20.72 15.44
CA ALA A 334 -5.64 -19.31 15.11
C ALA A 334 -4.85 -18.54 16.20
N ASP A 335 -3.97 -19.23 16.92
CA ASP A 335 -3.14 -18.64 17.97
C ASP A 335 -1.87 -17.98 17.41
N LYS A 336 -1.31 -17.05 18.20
CA LYS A 336 -0.07 -16.32 17.90
C LYS A 336 1.06 -17.20 17.36
N GLY A 337 1.35 -18.32 18.03
CA GLY A 337 2.47 -19.18 17.70
C GLY A 337 2.25 -19.87 16.36
N SER A 338 1.06 -20.44 16.17
CA SER A 338 0.67 -21.09 14.92
C SER A 338 0.72 -20.12 13.73
N ILE A 339 0.22 -18.89 13.90
CA ILE A 339 0.20 -17.87 12.86
C ILE A 339 1.61 -17.45 12.46
N ARG A 340 2.48 -17.15 13.43
CA ARG A 340 3.87 -16.75 13.16
C ARG A 340 4.66 -17.83 12.44
N ILE A 341 4.50 -19.08 12.86
CA ILE A 341 5.11 -20.23 12.20
C ILE A 341 4.61 -20.34 10.74
N ALA A 342 3.30 -20.18 10.52
CA ALA A 342 2.73 -20.23 9.18
C ALA A 342 3.24 -19.11 8.26
N ILE A 343 3.38 -17.88 8.78
CA ILE A 343 3.96 -16.75 8.05
C ILE A 343 5.38 -17.12 7.57
N GLY A 344 6.22 -17.64 8.46
CA GLY A 344 7.58 -18.06 8.11
C GLY A 344 7.59 -19.14 7.02
N GLN A 345 6.73 -20.15 7.14
CA GLN A 345 6.60 -21.23 6.15
C GLN A 345 6.12 -20.72 4.78
N LEU A 346 5.10 -19.86 4.75
CA LEU A 346 4.57 -19.29 3.51
C LEU A 346 5.64 -18.52 2.74
N PHE A 347 6.37 -17.64 3.42
CA PHE A 347 7.45 -16.88 2.79
C PHE A 347 8.59 -17.77 2.35
N ASP A 348 8.94 -18.80 3.11
CA ASP A 348 10.01 -19.72 2.73
C ASP A 348 9.62 -20.57 1.51
N TYR A 349 8.46 -21.23 1.54
CA TYR A 349 7.99 -22.08 0.44
C TYR A 349 7.83 -21.32 -0.88
N ARG A 350 7.31 -20.09 -0.84
CA ARG A 350 7.12 -19.24 -2.03
C ARG A 350 8.42 -19.02 -2.81
N ARG A 351 9.59 -19.06 -2.15
CA ARG A 351 10.91 -18.88 -2.79
C ARG A 351 11.25 -20.01 -3.76
N PHE A 352 10.67 -21.19 -3.56
CA PHE A 352 10.95 -22.38 -4.36
C PHE A 352 9.90 -22.65 -5.44
N LEU A 353 8.88 -21.80 -5.56
CA LEU A 353 7.85 -21.92 -6.60
C LEU A 353 8.31 -21.30 -7.92
N SER A 354 7.96 -21.96 -9.04
CA SER A 354 8.27 -21.48 -10.40
C SER A 354 7.61 -20.14 -10.73
N SER A 355 6.42 -19.86 -10.17
CA SER A 355 5.67 -18.62 -10.35
C SER A 355 5.65 -17.75 -9.09
N ARG A 356 6.82 -17.46 -8.51
CA ARG A 356 6.93 -16.70 -7.24
C ARG A 356 6.13 -15.39 -7.24
N VAL A 357 6.27 -14.56 -8.28
CA VAL A 357 5.62 -13.24 -8.38
C VAL A 357 4.11 -13.37 -8.64
N GLY A 358 3.70 -14.42 -9.36
CA GLY A 358 2.31 -14.74 -9.65
C GLY A 358 1.59 -15.49 -8.53
N THR A 359 2.28 -15.85 -7.43
CA THR A 359 1.69 -16.60 -6.31
C THR A 359 1.35 -15.67 -5.15
N ASP A 360 0.06 -15.57 -4.81
CA ASP A 360 -0.43 -14.93 -3.59
C ASP A 360 -0.32 -15.90 -2.41
N LEU A 361 -0.36 -15.35 -1.19
CA LEU A 361 -0.22 -16.11 0.05
C LEU A 361 -1.54 -16.15 0.82
N ALA A 362 -1.84 -17.26 1.48
CA ALA A 362 -2.95 -17.36 2.41
C ALA A 362 -2.64 -18.24 3.63
N LEU A 363 -3.25 -17.89 4.75
CA LEU A 363 -3.33 -18.70 5.95
C LEU A 363 -4.76 -19.24 6.10
N LEU A 364 -4.90 -20.54 6.32
CA LEU A 364 -6.19 -21.18 6.64
C LEU A 364 -6.22 -21.66 8.10
N THR A 365 -7.24 -21.24 8.86
CA THR A 365 -7.44 -21.66 10.26
C THR A 365 -8.83 -22.21 10.58
N ILE A 366 -8.98 -22.81 11.77
CA ILE A 366 -10.29 -23.00 12.41
C ILE A 366 -10.51 -21.80 13.32
N ASN A 367 -11.67 -21.16 13.18
CA ASN A 367 -12.02 -19.88 13.78
C ASN A 367 -11.17 -18.71 13.25
N SER A 368 -11.75 -17.52 13.38
CA SER A 368 -11.06 -16.28 13.02
C SER A 368 -9.86 -16.05 13.94
N PRO A 369 -8.70 -15.68 13.41
CA PRO A 369 -7.66 -15.03 14.20
C PRO A 369 -8.18 -13.76 14.86
N THR A 370 -7.46 -13.30 15.90
CA THR A 370 -7.76 -12.00 16.51
C THR A 370 -7.49 -10.87 15.52
N LYS A 371 -8.14 -9.72 15.72
CA LYS A 371 -8.01 -8.56 14.82
C LYS A 371 -6.55 -8.15 14.57
N ILE A 372 -5.74 -8.12 15.62
CA ILE A 372 -4.31 -7.78 15.55
C ILE A 372 -3.54 -8.72 14.60
N TYR A 373 -3.87 -10.01 14.59
CA TYR A 373 -3.21 -10.95 13.67
C TYR A 373 -3.76 -10.90 12.25
N ILE A 374 -5.03 -10.53 12.08
CA ILE A 374 -5.57 -10.24 10.74
C ILE A 374 -4.86 -9.03 10.15
N GLU A 375 -4.67 -7.97 10.93
CA GLU A 375 -3.92 -6.76 10.54
C GLU A 375 -2.48 -7.13 10.14
N LEU A 376 -1.76 -7.90 10.97
CA LEU A 376 -0.41 -8.38 10.64
C LEU A 376 -0.38 -9.17 9.31
N LEU A 377 -1.32 -10.08 9.10
CA LEU A 377 -1.38 -10.87 7.87
C LEU A 377 -1.61 -9.97 6.65
N HIS A 378 -2.42 -8.92 6.77
CA HIS A 378 -2.68 -7.96 5.70
C HIS A 378 -1.46 -7.10 5.39
N ASP A 379 -0.75 -6.62 6.41
CA ASP A 379 0.50 -5.88 6.23
C ASP A 379 1.51 -6.70 5.42
N LEU A 380 1.53 -8.02 5.66
CA LEU A 380 2.37 -8.99 4.97
C LEU A 380 1.79 -9.52 3.65
N GLN A 381 0.64 -9.00 3.20
CA GLN A 381 -0.05 -9.42 1.98
C GLN A 381 -0.43 -10.91 1.97
N ILE A 382 -0.79 -11.45 3.14
CA ILE A 382 -1.29 -12.82 3.33
C ILE A 382 -2.80 -12.75 3.54
N THR A 383 -3.56 -13.44 2.69
CA THR A 383 -5.01 -13.58 2.85
C THR A 383 -5.31 -14.46 4.06
N CYS A 384 -6.15 -13.98 4.97
CA CYS A 384 -6.61 -14.77 6.10
C CYS A 384 -7.92 -15.48 5.72
N LEU A 385 -7.95 -16.80 5.86
CA LEU A 385 -9.11 -17.66 5.60
C LEU A 385 -9.41 -18.46 6.86
N TRP A 386 -10.67 -18.64 7.21
CA TRP A 386 -11.05 -19.47 8.35
C TRP A 386 -12.41 -20.12 8.19
N PHE A 387 -12.54 -21.29 8.80
CA PHE A 387 -13.85 -21.91 9.02
C PHE A 387 -14.44 -21.43 10.35
N GLU A 388 -15.77 -21.41 10.46
CA GLU A 388 -16.44 -21.14 11.74
C GLU A 388 -16.21 -22.24 12.79
N ASN A 389 -15.99 -23.46 12.32
CA ASN A 389 -15.61 -24.62 13.12
C ASN A 389 -15.15 -25.73 12.16
N GLU A 390 -14.67 -26.84 12.71
CA GLU A 390 -14.08 -27.93 11.93
C GLU A 390 -15.02 -28.66 10.97
N ASN A 391 -16.33 -28.53 11.17
CA ASN A 391 -17.35 -29.19 10.35
C ASN A 391 -18.04 -28.20 9.40
N SER A 392 -17.72 -26.91 9.50
CA SER A 392 -18.41 -25.87 8.74
C SER A 392 -17.84 -25.77 7.34
N ARG A 393 -18.68 -25.97 6.32
CA ARG A 393 -18.34 -25.66 4.92
C ARG A 393 -18.32 -24.15 4.65
N ASN A 394 -18.71 -23.32 5.62
CA ASN A 394 -18.72 -21.88 5.49
C ASN A 394 -17.30 -21.33 5.65
N LEU A 395 -16.64 -21.09 4.52
CA LEU A 395 -15.34 -20.43 4.50
C LEU A 395 -15.53 -18.92 4.57
N LYS A 396 -15.00 -18.33 5.64
CA LYS A 396 -14.87 -16.89 5.81
C LYS A 396 -13.43 -16.47 5.53
N GLY A 397 -13.23 -15.18 5.34
CA GLY A 397 -11.91 -14.68 5.06
C GLY A 397 -11.84 -13.17 4.95
N SER A 398 -10.61 -12.69 4.82
CA SER A 398 -10.26 -11.29 4.69
C SER A 398 -8.91 -11.17 4.00
N GLY A 399 -8.83 -10.34 2.97
CA GLY A 399 -7.63 -10.12 2.17
C GLY A 399 -7.86 -10.37 0.68
N LYS A 400 -6.83 -10.11 -0.11
CA LYS A 400 -6.88 -10.06 -1.58
C LYS A 400 -7.50 -11.31 -2.24
N ALA A 401 -7.14 -12.51 -1.77
CA ALA A 401 -7.60 -13.74 -2.40
C ALA A 401 -9.00 -14.15 -1.94
N TYR A 402 -9.57 -13.52 -0.90
CA TYR A 402 -10.87 -13.94 -0.37
C TYR A 402 -12.03 -13.59 -1.29
N GLU A 403 -12.03 -12.42 -1.92
CA GLU A 403 -13.13 -11.98 -2.77
C GLU A 403 -13.34 -12.88 -4.01
N PRO A 404 -12.29 -13.27 -4.76
CA PRO A 404 -12.44 -14.28 -5.81
C PRO A 404 -12.99 -15.60 -5.28
N LEU A 405 -12.53 -16.05 -4.10
CA LEU A 405 -12.97 -17.32 -3.50
C LEU A 405 -14.41 -17.27 -2.95
N SER A 406 -14.86 -16.13 -2.43
CA SER A 406 -16.18 -15.96 -1.81
C SER A 406 -17.30 -15.89 -2.84
N ASN A 407 -17.06 -15.24 -3.98
CA ASN A 407 -18.00 -15.21 -5.10
C ASN A 407 -18.30 -16.63 -5.63
N LEU A 408 -17.35 -17.53 -5.51
CA LEU A 408 -17.46 -18.92 -5.97
C LEU A 408 -18.16 -19.85 -4.97
N SER A 409 -17.95 -19.63 -3.66
CA SER A 409 -18.60 -20.43 -2.62
C SER A 409 -20.12 -20.18 -2.55
N ILE A 410 -20.56 -18.94 -2.85
CA ILE A 410 -21.97 -18.54 -2.90
C ILE A 410 -22.73 -19.22 -4.06
N ILE A 411 -22.10 -19.34 -5.24
CA ILE A 411 -22.70 -20.01 -6.43
C ILE A 411 -22.99 -21.49 -6.14
N ARG A 412 -22.16 -22.17 -5.33
CA ARG A 412 -22.36 -23.58 -4.99
C ARG A 412 -23.38 -23.82 -3.88
N ALA A 413 -23.43 -22.94 -2.88
CA ALA A 413 -24.45 -23.03 -1.83
C ALA A 413 -25.87 -22.89 -2.41
N SER A 414 -26.05 -22.03 -3.42
CA SER A 414 -27.31 -21.84 -4.13
C SER A 414 -27.67 -23.00 -5.06
N HIS A 415 -26.69 -23.63 -5.73
CA HIS A 415 -26.93 -24.87 -6.49
C HIS A 415 -27.28 -26.07 -5.60
N ALA A 416 -26.55 -26.31 -4.50
CA ALA A 416 -26.84 -27.42 -3.59
C ALA A 416 -28.23 -27.30 -2.91
N ALA A 417 -28.64 -26.08 -2.55
CA ALA A 417 -29.98 -25.82 -2.01
C ALA A 417 -31.11 -26.03 -3.06
N SER A 418 -30.82 -25.82 -4.35
CA SER A 418 -31.78 -26.07 -5.43
C SER A 418 -31.98 -27.57 -5.71
N THR A 419 -30.94 -28.38 -5.55
CA THR A 419 -30.99 -29.84 -5.75
C THR A 419 -31.63 -30.55 -4.56
N ALA A 420 -31.44 -30.05 -3.33
CA ALA A 420 -32.07 -30.60 -2.12
C ALA A 420 -33.58 -30.33 -2.03
N LYS A 421 -34.11 -29.35 -2.77
CA LYS A 421 -35.56 -29.09 -2.89
C LYS A 421 -36.26 -29.96 -3.95
N LYS A 422 -35.52 -30.80 -4.67
CA LYS A 422 -36.04 -31.69 -5.72
C LYS A 422 -36.11 -33.17 -5.30
N PHE A 423 -35.91 -33.47 -4.01
CA PHE A 423 -36.11 -34.81 -3.44
C PHE A 423 -37.12 -34.76 -2.31
#